data_AF-A0A7C9M859-F1
#
_entry.id   AF-A0A7C9M859-F1
#
_cell.length_a   1.000
_cell.length_b   1.000
_cell.length_c   1.000
_cell.angle_alpha   90.00
_cell.angle_beta   90.00
_cell.angle_gamma   90.00
#
_symmetry.space_group_name_H-M   'P 1'
#
loop_
_entity.id
_entity.type
_entity.pdbx_description
1 polymer ?
#
loop_
_entity_poly.entity_id
_entity_poly.type
_entity_poly.pdbx_seq_one_letter_code
_entity_poly.pdbx_strand_id
1 'polypeptide(L)'
;MQKTTLLAASLLALSLSACTAIQRGEQFDFPLEQTDALSPVKVQPGRTMFVQVPYSRSIFEDDNELDTYFDGIDLNFNSVRGPNDKVPNAYRDASWLKLTAVDAPTGISVVLIKAEIGRIVNNTKVVGDSVNVRYSEQFRLTYKVSVDASYTPESLSPEAANWLRDSEMSRELKEMLSGDLAYVRLSFMADKKPQRAYITVATSETKATK
;
A
#
# COMPACT_ATOMS: atom_id res chain seq x y z
N MET A 1 -42.41 -37.39 -50.24
CA MET A 1 -42.31 -37.47 -48.77
C MET A 1 -41.34 -36.39 -48.29
N GLN A 2 -41.85 -35.40 -47.55
CA GLN A 2 -41.04 -34.43 -46.82
C GLN A 2 -40.24 -35.12 -45.72
N LYS A 3 -39.03 -34.61 -45.43
CA LYS A 3 -38.47 -34.49 -44.07
C LYS A 3 -37.30 -33.51 -44.08
N THR A 4 -37.57 -32.35 -43.51
CA THR A 4 -36.62 -31.32 -43.08
C THR A 4 -36.00 -31.77 -41.76
N THR A 5 -34.67 -31.67 -41.60
CA THR A 5 -34.08 -31.34 -40.29
C THR A 5 -32.69 -30.71 -40.45
N LEU A 6 -32.56 -29.58 -39.79
CA LEU A 6 -31.45 -28.65 -39.67
C LEU A 6 -30.38 -29.13 -38.66
N LEU A 7 -29.25 -28.41 -38.68
CA LEU A 7 -28.31 -28.10 -37.58
C LEU A 7 -27.22 -29.12 -37.20
N ALA A 8 -25.96 -28.72 -37.41
CA ALA A 8 -24.90 -28.82 -36.40
C ALA A 8 -23.66 -28.00 -36.83
N ALA A 9 -23.79 -26.68 -36.88
CA ALA A 9 -22.66 -25.76 -36.87
C ALA A 9 -22.41 -25.34 -35.42
N SER A 10 -21.53 -26.03 -34.70
CA SER A 10 -20.99 -25.57 -33.40
C SER A 10 -19.91 -26.52 -32.88
N LEU A 11 -18.67 -26.37 -33.35
CA LEU A 11 -17.51 -27.10 -32.80
C LEU A 11 -16.26 -26.21 -32.67
N LEU A 12 -16.47 -24.90 -32.51
CA LEU A 12 -15.42 -23.89 -32.38
C LEU A 12 -15.79 -22.90 -31.26
N ALA A 13 -15.76 -23.33 -29.99
CA ALA A 13 -15.99 -22.41 -28.87
C ALA A 13 -15.49 -22.92 -27.49
N LEU A 14 -14.41 -23.70 -27.39
CA LEU A 14 -13.91 -24.19 -26.09
C LEU A 14 -12.45 -23.84 -25.80
N SER A 15 -11.98 -22.71 -26.33
CA SER A 15 -10.79 -22.02 -25.82
C SER A 15 -11.15 -20.60 -25.40
N LEU A 16 -11.96 -20.47 -24.34
CA LEU A 16 -11.97 -19.25 -23.54
C LEU A 16 -11.10 -19.52 -22.32
N SER A 17 -9.88 -19.03 -22.41
CA SER A 17 -9.01 -18.71 -21.29
C SER A 17 -9.83 -18.04 -20.20
N ALA A 18 -9.96 -18.71 -19.07
CA ALA A 18 -10.50 -18.12 -17.85
C ALA A 18 -9.54 -17.03 -17.37
N CYS A 19 -9.62 -15.84 -17.94
CA CYS A 19 -9.31 -14.61 -17.22
C CYS A 19 -10.41 -14.49 -16.16
N THR A 20 -10.17 -15.01 -14.96
CA THR A 20 -11.03 -14.77 -13.82
C THR A 20 -11.17 -13.27 -13.65
N ALA A 21 -12.41 -12.77 -13.74
CA ALA A 21 -12.70 -11.37 -13.47
C ALA A 21 -12.39 -11.12 -11.99
N ILE A 22 -11.26 -10.48 -11.71
CA ILE A 22 -10.94 -10.04 -10.35
C ILE A 22 -11.93 -8.92 -10.02
N GLN A 23 -12.84 -9.21 -9.08
CA GLN A 23 -13.85 -8.26 -8.66
C GLN A 23 -13.15 -7.14 -7.89
N ARG A 24 -13.28 -5.90 -8.37
CA ARG A 24 -12.87 -4.72 -7.59
C ARG A 24 -13.53 -4.85 -6.22
N GLY A 25 -12.75 -4.71 -5.14
CA GLY A 25 -13.33 -4.61 -3.80
C GLY A 25 -14.29 -3.41 -3.74
N GLU A 26 -15.06 -3.28 -2.67
CA GLU A 26 -15.79 -2.03 -2.38
C GLU A 26 -14.77 -0.92 -2.16
N GLN A 27 -14.37 -0.25 -3.25
CA GLN A 27 -13.39 0.80 -3.22
C GLN A 27 -13.97 2.04 -3.87
N PHE A 28 -13.89 3.16 -3.15
CA PHE A 28 -14.15 4.50 -3.66
C PHE A 28 -13.21 4.83 -4.84
N ASP A 29 -13.51 5.88 -5.61
CA ASP A 29 -12.70 6.28 -6.77
C ASP A 29 -11.23 6.63 -6.44
N PHE A 30 -10.87 6.69 -5.16
CA PHE A 30 -9.55 7.05 -4.66
C PHE A 30 -8.86 5.88 -3.94
N PRO A 31 -7.51 5.83 -3.94
CA PRO A 31 -6.75 4.89 -3.12
C PRO A 31 -7.08 5.05 -1.63
N LEU A 32 -7.16 3.95 -0.90
CA LEU A 32 -7.33 3.98 0.56
C LEU A 32 -6.02 4.44 1.21
N GLU A 33 -6.05 5.59 1.89
CA GLU A 33 -4.89 6.11 2.62
C GLU A 33 -4.68 5.32 3.92
N GLN A 34 -3.47 4.78 4.09
CA GLN A 34 -3.05 4.15 5.34
C GLN A 34 -2.53 5.20 6.32
N THR A 35 -2.74 4.99 7.61
CA THR A 35 -2.25 5.87 8.68
C THR A 35 -0.72 5.87 8.74
N ASP A 36 -0.11 4.70 8.60
CA ASP A 36 1.35 4.51 8.60
C ASP A 36 1.75 3.27 7.77
N ALA A 37 3.06 3.02 7.65
CA ALA A 37 3.62 1.87 6.94
C ALA A 37 3.39 0.52 7.63
N LEU A 38 3.02 0.51 8.92
CA LEU A 38 2.83 -0.72 9.71
C LEU A 38 1.37 -1.18 9.69
N SER A 39 0.45 -0.26 9.36
CA SER A 39 -0.98 -0.51 9.24
C SER A 39 -1.26 -1.58 8.19
N PRO A 40 -1.98 -2.67 8.54
CA PRO A 40 -2.23 -3.74 7.60
C PRO A 40 -3.23 -3.32 6.53
N VAL A 41 -2.86 -3.57 5.28
CA VAL A 41 -3.71 -3.41 4.10
C VAL A 41 -4.73 -4.54 4.06
N LYS A 42 -6.00 -4.23 4.32
CA LYS A 42 -7.06 -5.25 4.44
C LYS A 42 -7.65 -5.62 3.09
N VAL A 43 -7.28 -6.76 2.51
CA VAL A 43 -7.78 -7.23 1.21
C VAL A 43 -8.33 -8.65 1.35
N GLN A 44 -9.63 -8.81 1.12
CA GLN A 44 -10.26 -10.12 1.13
C GLN A 44 -9.76 -11.00 -0.04
N PRO A 45 -9.75 -12.34 0.12
CA PRO A 45 -9.48 -13.24 -0.99
C PRO A 45 -10.39 -12.97 -2.19
N GLY A 46 -9.79 -12.96 -3.38
CA GLY A 46 -10.47 -12.68 -4.65
C GLY A 46 -10.69 -11.19 -4.94
N ARG A 47 -10.18 -10.30 -4.09
CA ARG A 47 -10.33 -8.85 -4.23
C ARG A 47 -9.01 -8.18 -4.56
N THR A 48 -9.15 -6.94 -5.02
CA THR A 48 -8.04 -6.01 -5.24
C THR A 48 -8.38 -4.69 -4.59
N MET A 49 -7.37 -4.07 -3.97
CA MET A 49 -7.44 -2.71 -3.47
C MET A 49 -6.27 -1.86 -3.97
N PHE A 50 -6.53 -0.58 -4.19
CA PHE A 50 -5.49 0.43 -4.32
C PHE A 50 -5.31 1.13 -2.98
N VAL A 51 -4.09 1.17 -2.48
CA VAL A 51 -3.76 1.78 -1.18
C VAL A 51 -2.62 2.77 -1.34
N GLN A 52 -2.64 3.81 -0.51
CA GLN A 52 -1.56 4.78 -0.42
C GLN A 52 -0.90 4.64 0.94
N VAL A 53 0.38 4.26 0.94
CA VAL A 53 1.14 3.98 2.15
C VAL A 53 2.20 5.08 2.35
N PRO A 54 2.19 5.78 3.48
CA PRO A 54 3.23 6.73 3.82
C PRO A 54 4.43 6.01 4.46
N TYR A 55 5.64 6.34 4.02
CA TYR A 55 6.89 5.88 4.62
C TYR A 55 7.72 7.09 5.04
N SER A 56 8.23 7.07 6.27
CA SER A 56 9.22 8.04 6.70
C SER A 56 10.40 8.06 5.73
N ARG A 57 10.96 9.26 5.49
CA ARG A 57 12.18 9.43 4.69
C ARG A 57 13.30 8.46 5.12
N SER A 58 13.44 8.27 6.43
CA SER A 58 14.42 7.37 7.06
C SER A 58 14.31 5.88 6.68
N ILE A 59 13.24 5.45 6.01
CA ILE A 59 13.11 4.05 5.53
C ILE A 59 13.93 3.81 4.25
N PHE A 60 14.13 4.85 3.45
CA PHE A 60 14.81 4.77 2.14
C PHE A 60 16.16 5.49 2.13
N GLU A 61 16.55 6.05 3.27
CA GLU A 61 17.70 6.94 3.37
C GLU A 61 18.83 6.25 4.12
N ASP A 62 19.87 5.89 3.39
CA ASP A 62 21.17 5.50 3.95
C ASP A 62 22.20 6.64 3.82
N ASP A 63 21.89 7.72 3.10
CA ASP A 63 22.75 8.89 2.91
C ASP A 63 22.03 10.17 2.42
N ASN A 64 22.77 11.27 2.31
CA ASN A 64 22.29 12.61 1.96
C ASN A 64 21.86 12.77 0.48
N GLU A 65 21.92 11.75 -0.37
CA GLU A 65 21.58 11.90 -1.80
C GLU A 65 20.11 12.26 -2.02
N LEU A 66 19.23 11.84 -1.10
CA LEU A 66 17.81 12.15 -1.17
C LEU A 66 17.47 13.60 -0.79
N ASP A 67 18.36 14.32 -0.11
CA ASP A 67 18.15 15.72 0.33
C ASP A 67 17.76 16.61 -0.84
N THR A 68 18.49 16.50 -1.95
CA THR A 68 18.27 17.34 -3.13
C THR A 68 16.85 17.17 -3.68
N TYR A 69 16.28 15.96 -3.56
CA TYR A 69 14.91 15.73 -3.98
C TYR A 69 13.93 16.42 -3.02
N PHE A 70 14.07 16.24 -1.71
CA PHE A 70 13.14 16.84 -0.75
C PHE A 70 13.26 18.37 -0.65
N ASP A 71 14.46 18.92 -0.81
CA ASP A 71 14.71 20.36 -0.81
C ASP A 71 13.98 21.10 -1.92
N GLY A 72 13.82 20.45 -3.08
CA GLY A 72 13.04 21.01 -4.19
C GLY A 72 11.52 20.87 -4.05
N ILE A 73 10.98 20.58 -2.85
CA ILE A 73 9.54 20.59 -2.60
C ILE A 73 9.15 21.91 -1.94
N ASP A 74 8.50 22.79 -2.71
CA ASP A 74 8.02 24.08 -2.22
C ASP A 74 6.67 23.95 -1.50
N LEU A 75 6.58 24.55 -0.31
CA LEU A 75 5.32 24.69 0.42
C LEU A 75 4.56 25.92 -0.10
N ASN A 76 3.26 25.76 -0.36
CA ASN A 76 2.42 26.85 -0.83
C ASN A 76 1.79 27.60 0.34
N PHE A 77 2.22 28.83 0.58
CA PHE A 77 1.73 29.68 1.66
C PHE A 77 0.49 30.53 1.27
N ASN A 78 0.07 30.51 -0.01
CA ASN A 78 -1.02 31.37 -0.51
C ASN A 78 -2.39 31.06 0.12
N SER A 79 -2.54 29.90 0.75
CA SER A 79 -3.74 29.51 1.48
C SER A 79 -3.82 30.11 2.89
N VAL A 80 -2.75 30.72 3.40
CA VAL A 80 -2.68 31.28 4.76
C VAL A 80 -3.06 32.75 4.73
N ARG A 81 -4.26 33.06 5.19
CA ARG A 81 -4.84 34.42 5.27
C ARG A 81 -5.07 34.86 6.71
N GLY A 82 -5.08 33.93 7.66
CA GLY A 82 -5.28 34.18 9.08
C GLY A 82 -4.65 33.12 9.99
N PRO A 83 -4.68 33.33 11.32
CA PRO A 83 -3.97 32.50 12.30
C PRO A 83 -4.46 31.06 12.41
N ASN A 84 -5.66 30.76 11.92
CA ASN A 84 -6.23 29.41 11.92
C ASN A 84 -6.02 28.66 10.60
N ASP A 85 -5.47 29.31 9.59
CA ASP A 85 -5.23 28.68 8.30
C ASP A 85 -4.02 27.76 8.36
N LYS A 86 -4.05 26.70 7.54
CA LYS A 86 -2.99 25.72 7.46
C LYS A 86 -2.32 25.77 6.10
N VAL A 87 -1.01 25.64 6.11
CA VAL A 87 -0.25 25.36 4.88
C VAL A 87 -0.57 23.91 4.49
N PRO A 88 -1.02 23.64 3.25
CA PRO A 88 -1.30 22.29 2.80
C PRO A 88 -0.01 21.47 2.67
N ASN A 89 -0.16 20.15 2.73
CA ASN A 89 0.92 19.22 2.39
C ASN A 89 1.32 19.44 0.93
N ALA A 90 2.62 19.39 0.66
CA ALA A 90 3.17 19.46 -0.69
C ALA A 90 3.70 18.11 -1.11
N TYR A 91 3.41 17.73 -2.36
CA TYR A 91 3.84 16.46 -2.94
C TYR A 91 4.47 16.70 -4.31
N ARG A 92 5.44 15.86 -4.64
CA ARG A 92 6.08 15.83 -5.94
C ARG A 92 6.25 14.39 -6.39
N ASP A 93 6.03 14.15 -7.68
CA ASP A 93 6.23 12.83 -8.27
C ASP A 93 7.70 12.39 -8.12
N ALA A 94 7.88 11.15 -7.68
CA ALA A 94 9.17 10.49 -7.47
C ALA A 94 9.32 9.34 -8.46
N SER A 95 9.18 9.63 -9.75
CA SER A 95 9.20 8.63 -10.81
C SER A 95 10.54 7.87 -10.93
N TRP A 96 11.60 8.38 -10.31
CA TRP A 96 12.91 7.74 -10.20
C TRP A 96 12.93 6.58 -9.20
N LEU A 97 11.99 6.50 -8.25
CA LEU A 97 11.86 5.38 -7.32
C LEU A 97 11.11 4.23 -8.01
N LYS A 98 11.81 3.11 -8.24
CA LYS A 98 11.25 1.95 -8.96
C LYS A 98 11.14 0.75 -8.05
N LEU A 99 9.96 0.12 -8.02
CA LEU A 99 9.80 -1.21 -7.41
C LEU A 99 10.44 -2.25 -8.34
N THR A 100 11.45 -2.96 -7.85
CA THR A 100 12.23 -3.92 -8.65
C THR A 100 11.92 -5.37 -8.31
N ALA A 101 11.50 -5.66 -7.07
CA ALA A 101 11.08 -6.99 -6.67
C ALA A 101 10.04 -6.94 -5.56
N VAL A 102 9.20 -7.97 -5.53
CA VAL A 102 8.18 -8.21 -4.49
C VAL A 102 8.36 -9.64 -4.01
N ASP A 103 8.60 -9.78 -2.71
CA ASP A 103 8.65 -11.05 -2.02
C ASP A 103 7.40 -11.14 -1.13
N ALA A 104 6.40 -11.86 -1.62
CA ALA A 104 5.08 -11.99 -1.02
C ALA A 104 4.69 -13.48 -0.96
N PRO A 105 3.84 -13.89 0.00
CA PRO A 105 3.25 -15.22 0.00
C PRO A 105 2.52 -15.53 -1.31
N THR A 106 2.53 -16.80 -1.71
CA THR A 106 1.82 -17.27 -2.90
C THR A 106 0.34 -16.86 -2.83
N GLY A 107 -0.16 -16.25 -3.91
CA GLY A 107 -1.54 -15.75 -3.99
C GLY A 107 -1.72 -14.29 -3.57
N ILE A 108 -0.66 -13.59 -3.15
CA ILE A 108 -0.67 -12.13 -2.95
C ILE A 108 0.22 -11.47 -4.01
N SER A 109 -0.31 -10.44 -4.66
CA SER A 109 0.48 -9.59 -5.57
C SER A 109 0.40 -8.13 -5.17
N VAL A 110 1.53 -7.44 -5.33
CA VAL A 110 1.67 -6.03 -5.04
C VAL A 110 2.35 -5.36 -6.21
N VAL A 111 1.78 -4.26 -6.68
CA VAL A 111 2.34 -3.47 -7.78
C VAL A 111 2.39 -2.01 -7.37
N LEU A 112 3.54 -1.36 -7.54
CA LEU A 112 3.66 0.09 -7.39
C LEU A 112 2.99 0.79 -8.58
N ILE A 113 1.99 1.61 -8.29
CA ILE A 113 1.24 2.39 -9.28
C ILE A 113 1.79 3.81 -9.36
N LYS A 114 2.09 4.43 -8.21
CA LYS A 114 2.61 5.79 -8.12
C LYS A 114 3.60 5.91 -6.98
N ALA A 115 4.67 6.67 -7.20
CA ALA A 115 5.61 7.07 -6.16
C ALA A 115 5.67 8.60 -6.09
N GLU A 116 5.53 9.14 -4.89
CA GLU A 116 5.65 10.56 -4.59
C GLU A 116 6.53 10.75 -3.36
N ILE A 117 7.14 11.92 -3.26
CA ILE A 117 7.76 12.44 -2.03
C ILE A 117 6.97 13.66 -1.58
N GLY A 118 6.95 13.93 -0.29
CA GLY A 118 6.19 15.05 0.25
C GLY A 118 6.73 15.64 1.54
N ARG A 119 6.40 16.91 1.73
CA ARG A 119 6.54 17.64 3.00
C ARG A 119 5.16 17.71 3.65
N ILE A 120 5.01 16.97 4.75
CA ILE A 120 3.76 16.85 5.50
C ILE A 120 3.76 17.88 6.61
N VAL A 121 2.88 18.86 6.49
CA VAL A 121 2.76 19.95 7.44
C VAL A 121 2.09 19.45 8.71
N ASN A 122 2.89 19.32 9.76
CA ASN A 122 2.45 18.90 11.09
C ASN A 122 1.91 20.09 11.90
N ASN A 123 2.44 21.29 11.65
CA ASN A 123 2.02 22.50 12.33
C ASN A 123 2.22 23.74 11.45
N THR A 124 1.25 24.64 11.45
CA THR A 124 1.36 25.99 10.90
C THR A 124 1.11 26.98 12.04
N LYS A 125 2.01 27.95 12.20
CA LYS A 125 1.89 29.02 13.19
C LYS A 125 2.13 30.37 12.53
N VAL A 126 1.10 31.21 12.52
CA VAL A 126 1.20 32.60 12.07
C VAL A 126 1.64 33.48 13.24
N VAL A 127 2.70 34.25 13.06
CA VAL A 127 3.25 35.18 14.05
C VAL A 127 3.48 36.53 13.37
N GLY A 128 2.61 37.51 13.64
CA GLY A 128 2.59 38.76 12.88
C GLY A 128 2.38 38.49 11.39
N ASP A 129 3.28 39.00 10.55
CA ASP A 129 3.25 38.80 9.09
C ASP A 129 4.04 37.56 8.62
N SER A 130 4.56 36.75 9.56
CA SER A 130 5.36 35.57 9.25
C SER A 130 4.59 34.27 9.47
N VAL A 131 4.75 33.31 8.54
CA VAL A 131 4.20 31.96 8.66
C VAL A 131 5.34 31.00 8.98
N ASN A 132 5.29 30.39 10.16
CA ASN A 132 6.23 29.34 10.56
C ASN A 132 5.58 27.97 10.36
N VAL A 133 6.30 27.05 9.73
CA VAL A 133 5.79 25.70 9.44
C VAL A 133 6.74 24.67 10.03
N ARG A 134 6.18 23.65 10.67
CA ARG A 134 6.90 22.40 10.97
C ARG A 134 6.34 21.32 10.07
N TYR A 135 7.22 20.61 9.39
CA TYR A 135 6.86 19.51 8.52
C TYR A 135 7.75 18.30 8.75
N SER A 136 7.30 17.15 8.28
CA SER A 136 8.11 15.93 8.15
C SER A 136 8.17 15.52 6.69
N GLU A 137 9.25 14.85 6.33
CA GLU A 137 9.48 14.37 4.97
C GLU A 137 9.11 12.90 4.89
N GLN A 138 8.36 12.55 3.85
CA GLN A 138 7.91 11.18 3.64
C GLN A 138 7.82 10.82 2.17
N PHE A 139 7.92 9.53 1.90
CA PHE A 139 7.48 8.92 0.65
C PHE A 139 6.00 8.57 0.77
N ARG A 140 5.26 8.76 -0.32
CA ARG A 140 3.86 8.40 -0.45
C ARG A 140 3.73 7.47 -1.64
N LEU A 141 3.59 6.18 -1.35
CA LEU A 141 3.63 5.12 -2.37
C LEU A 141 2.23 4.54 -2.55
N THR A 142 1.71 4.61 -3.76
CA THR A 142 0.42 4.04 -4.12
C THR A 142 0.63 2.65 -4.71
N TYR A 143 0.03 1.64 -4.09
CA TYR A 143 0.09 0.25 -4.53
C TYR A 143 -1.28 -0.25 -5.01
N LYS A 144 -1.26 -1.19 -5.95
CA LYS A 144 -2.35 -2.12 -6.20
C LYS A 144 -1.99 -3.43 -5.50
N VAL A 145 -2.81 -3.82 -4.53
CA VAL A 145 -2.67 -5.07 -3.78
C VAL A 145 -3.82 -5.99 -4.17
N SER A 146 -3.50 -7.19 -4.64
CA SER A 146 -4.48 -8.20 -5.03
C SER A 146 -4.23 -9.49 -4.26
N VAL A 147 -5.31 -10.12 -3.81
CA VAL A 147 -5.28 -11.41 -3.13
C VAL A 147 -6.12 -12.38 -3.96
N ASP A 148 -5.55 -13.53 -4.30
CA ASP A 148 -6.21 -14.57 -5.07
C ASP A 148 -7.39 -15.15 -4.28
N ALA A 149 -8.44 -15.58 -4.99
CA ALA A 149 -9.64 -16.15 -4.35
C ALA A 149 -9.35 -17.45 -3.58
N SER A 150 -8.31 -18.18 -3.99
CA SER A 150 -7.85 -19.40 -3.34
C SER A 150 -6.82 -19.16 -2.22
N TYR A 151 -6.48 -17.90 -1.92
CA TYR A 151 -5.54 -17.60 -0.84
C TYR A 151 -6.12 -18.06 0.49
N THR A 152 -5.37 -18.93 1.17
CA THR A 152 -5.64 -19.32 2.54
C THR A 152 -4.48 -18.81 3.39
N PRO A 153 -4.72 -17.93 4.38
CA PRO A 153 -3.65 -17.47 5.24
C PRO A 153 -3.00 -18.67 5.92
N GLU A 154 -1.70 -18.86 5.67
CA GLU A 154 -0.95 -19.91 6.34
C GLU A 154 -0.96 -19.61 7.84
N SER A 155 -1.45 -20.55 8.65
CA SER A 155 -1.23 -20.49 10.09
C SER A 155 0.28 -20.38 10.32
N LEU A 156 0.70 -19.49 11.24
CA LEU A 156 2.09 -19.40 11.69
C LEU A 156 2.75 -20.78 11.74
N SER A 157 3.97 -20.91 11.22
CA SER A 157 4.70 -22.16 11.33
C SER A 157 4.77 -22.60 12.81
N PRO A 158 4.77 -23.90 13.12
CA PRO A 158 4.81 -24.38 14.51
C PRO A 158 5.97 -23.79 15.33
N GLU A 159 7.09 -23.48 14.68
CA GLU A 159 8.24 -22.80 15.28
C GLU A 159 7.97 -21.33 15.60
N ALA A 160 7.35 -20.57 14.68
CA ALA A 160 6.95 -19.19 14.92
C ALA A 160 5.83 -19.09 15.97
N ALA A 161 4.89 -20.04 15.98
CA ALA A 161 3.85 -20.14 16.99
C ALA A 161 4.41 -20.46 18.38
N ASN A 162 5.41 -21.34 18.48
CA ASN A 162 6.12 -21.62 19.74
C ASN A 162 6.92 -20.41 20.22
N TRP A 163 7.64 -19.72 19.33
CA TRP A 163 8.39 -18.50 19.68
C TRP A 163 7.47 -17.36 20.16
N LEU A 164 6.33 -17.15 19.49
CA LEU A 164 5.32 -16.17 19.91
C LEU A 164 4.64 -16.56 21.23
N ARG A 165 4.44 -17.85 21.48
CA ARG A 165 3.92 -18.32 22.76
C ARG A 165 4.89 -18.00 23.89
N ASP A 166 6.18 -18.22 23.66
CA ASP A 166 7.22 -18.13 24.68
C ASP A 166 7.85 -16.72 24.82
N SER A 167 7.54 -15.77 23.93
CA SER A 167 8.03 -14.38 24.02
C SER A 167 7.28 -13.55 25.07
N GLU A 168 7.94 -12.60 25.72
CA GLU A 168 7.30 -11.61 26.64
C GLU A 168 6.59 -10.47 25.88
N MET A 169 6.17 -10.69 24.64
CA MET A 169 5.46 -9.68 23.87
C MET A 169 4.04 -9.47 24.41
N SER A 170 3.52 -8.25 24.25
CA SER A 170 2.16 -7.93 24.64
C SER A 170 1.16 -8.82 23.88
N ARG A 171 0.01 -9.11 24.51
CA ARG A 171 -1.05 -9.93 23.93
C ARG A 171 -1.54 -9.37 22.58
N GLU A 172 -1.60 -8.04 22.44
CA GLU A 172 -1.94 -7.36 21.19
C GLU A 172 -0.91 -7.64 20.09
N LEU A 173 0.39 -7.61 20.40
CA LEU A 173 1.44 -7.93 19.44
C LEU A 173 1.40 -9.41 19.03
N LYS A 174 1.09 -10.30 19.97
CA LYS A 174 0.90 -11.74 19.70
C LYS A 174 -0.35 -12.00 18.87
N GLU A 175 -1.47 -11.31 19.12
CA GLU A 175 -2.70 -11.39 18.31
C GLU A 175 -2.53 -10.79 16.91
N MET A 176 -1.75 -9.71 16.77
CA MET A 176 -1.35 -9.20 15.47
C MET A 176 -0.48 -10.21 14.70
N LEU A 177 0.44 -10.90 15.38
CA LEU A 177 1.32 -11.87 14.73
C LEU A 177 0.65 -13.24 14.54
N SER A 178 -0.37 -13.57 15.34
CA SER A 178 -1.14 -14.80 15.23
C SER A 178 -2.35 -14.63 14.32
N GLY A 179 -2.10 -14.84 13.03
CA GLY A 179 -3.14 -15.06 12.04
C GLY A 179 -3.22 -13.96 10.99
N ASP A 180 -3.53 -14.39 9.77
CA ASP A 180 -3.99 -13.62 8.62
C ASP A 180 -3.16 -12.42 8.13
N LEU A 181 -2.06 -12.09 8.81
CA LEU A 181 -1.11 -11.09 8.35
C LEU A 181 -0.06 -11.76 7.46
N ALA A 182 -0.08 -11.37 6.19
CA ALA A 182 0.99 -11.64 5.25
C ALA A 182 1.96 -10.46 5.22
N TYR A 183 3.24 -10.77 5.45
CA TYR A 183 4.32 -9.81 5.31
C TYR A 183 4.83 -9.81 3.87
N VAL A 184 4.80 -8.65 3.23
CA VAL A 184 5.32 -8.47 1.88
C VAL A 184 6.54 -7.57 1.94
N ARG A 185 7.70 -8.08 1.52
CA ARG A 185 8.93 -7.30 1.38
C ARG A 185 8.98 -6.71 -0.03
N LEU A 186 9.15 -5.40 -0.07
CA LEU A 186 9.24 -4.62 -1.30
C LEU A 186 10.70 -4.17 -1.47
N SER A 187 11.28 -4.46 -2.63
CA SER A 187 12.62 -4.01 -2.99
C SER A 187 12.52 -2.92 -4.04
N PHE A 188 13.19 -1.80 -3.78
CA PHE A 188 13.20 -0.64 -4.66
C PHE A 188 14.61 -0.33 -5.14
N MET A 189 14.67 0.43 -6.24
CA MET A 189 15.85 1.15 -6.67
C MET A 189 15.58 2.65 -6.52
N ALA A 190 16.35 3.31 -5.67
CA ALA A 190 16.33 4.76 -5.44
C ALA A 190 17.72 5.30 -5.81
N ASP A 191 17.81 6.11 -6.87
CA ASP A 191 19.09 6.61 -7.41
C ASP A 191 20.21 5.55 -7.48
N LYS A 192 19.91 4.40 -8.08
CA LYS A 192 20.82 3.24 -8.22
C LYS A 192 21.21 2.54 -6.91
N LYS A 193 20.61 2.91 -5.78
CA LYS A 193 20.77 2.22 -4.50
C LYS A 193 19.59 1.29 -4.22
N PRO A 194 19.86 0.05 -3.81
CA PRO A 194 18.81 -0.86 -3.40
C PRO A 194 18.22 -0.40 -2.07
N GLN A 195 16.90 -0.25 -2.04
CA GLN A 195 16.15 0.12 -0.85
C GLN A 195 15.10 -0.93 -0.52
N ARG A 196 14.67 -0.99 0.74
CA ARG A 196 13.68 -1.97 1.19
C ARG A 196 12.59 -1.32 2.02
N ALA A 197 11.37 -1.73 1.77
CA ALA A 197 10.23 -1.41 2.61
C ALA A 197 9.36 -2.64 2.78
N TYR A 198 8.38 -2.53 3.66
CA TYR A 198 7.43 -3.61 3.94
C TYR A 198 6.02 -3.06 3.81
N ILE A 199 5.09 -3.94 3.43
CA ILE A 199 3.68 -3.77 3.70
C ILE A 199 3.16 -5.03 4.38
N THR A 200 2.17 -4.86 5.23
CA THR A 200 1.45 -5.98 5.82
C THR A 200 0.09 -6.06 5.14
N VAL A 201 -0.34 -7.26 4.76
CA VAL A 201 -1.65 -7.52 4.16
C VAL A 201 -2.46 -8.40 5.10
N ALA A 202 -3.68 -7.98 5.44
CA ALA A 202 -4.62 -8.77 6.23
C ALA A 202 -5.77 -9.26 5.34
N THR A 203 -6.18 -10.52 5.43
CA THR A 203 -7.29 -11.04 4.60
C THR A 203 -8.63 -11.21 5.33
N SER A 204 -8.68 -10.89 6.62
CA SER A 204 -9.87 -10.97 7.47
C SER A 204 -10.50 -9.62 7.68
N GLU A 205 -11.83 -9.64 7.75
CA GLU A 205 -12.59 -8.54 8.34
C GLU A 205 -12.33 -8.54 9.85
N THR A 206 -11.56 -7.58 10.35
CA THR A 206 -11.61 -7.27 11.77
C THR A 206 -13.01 -6.73 12.06
N LYS A 207 -13.83 -7.47 12.83
CA LYS A 207 -15.10 -6.95 13.37
C LYS A 207 -14.79 -5.59 13.99
N ALA A 208 -15.40 -4.53 13.46
CA ALA A 208 -15.34 -3.22 14.09
C ALA A 208 -15.88 -3.35 15.52
N THR A 209 -15.01 -3.21 16.51
CA THR A 209 -15.43 -2.99 17.89
C THR A 209 -16.09 -1.62 17.92
N LYS A 210 -17.41 -1.63 18.14
CA LYS A 210 -18.20 -0.42 18.43
C LYS A 210 -17.84 0.14 19.79
#